data_AF-A0A0F9IZN2-F1
#
_entry.id   AF-A0A0F9IZN2-F1
#
_cell.length_a   1.000
_cell.length_b   1.000
_cell.length_c   1.000
_cell.angle_alpha   90.00
_cell.angle_beta   90.00
_cell.angle_gamma   90.00
#
_symmetry.space_group_name_H-M   'P 1'
#
loop_
_entity.id
_entity.type
_entity.pdbx_description
1 polymer ?
#
loop_
_entity_poly.entity_id
_entity_poly.type
_entity_poly.pdbx_seq_one_letter_code
_entity_poly.pdbx_strand_id
1 'polypeptide(L)'
;MKDLDTVIFISGMYAPQPGHSIESNIEEAKHWAQIFWLMGYTVFCPHLNTAGFKGLVPDQSFYTGDINILLRACDILVEIPNFSKST
;
A
#
# COMPACT_ATOMS: atom_id res chain seq x y z
N MET A 1 7.74 -14.70 -18.24
CA MET A 1 7.41 -13.71 -17.18
C MET A 1 6.37 -12.80 -17.79
N LYS A 2 5.24 -12.52 -17.13
CA LYS A 2 4.29 -11.53 -17.67
C LYS A 2 5.03 -10.18 -17.79
N ASP A 3 4.68 -9.40 -18.80
CA ASP A 3 5.26 -8.08 -18.98
C ASP A 3 4.88 -7.18 -17.80
N LEU A 4 5.88 -6.54 -17.19
CA LEU A 4 5.77 -5.71 -15.97
C LEU A 4 5.06 -4.36 -16.22
N ASP A 5 4.36 -4.24 -17.34
CA ASP A 5 3.76 -2.99 -17.83
C ASP A 5 2.57 -2.55 -16.98
N THR A 6 1.88 -3.49 -16.31
CA THR A 6 0.79 -3.15 -15.38
C THR A 6 1.34 -2.86 -13.99
N VAL A 7 1.08 -1.64 -13.51
CA VAL A 7 1.46 -1.14 -12.20
C VAL A 7 0.26 -1.18 -11.23
N ILE A 8 0.41 -1.95 -10.17
CA ILE A 8 -0.58 -2.11 -9.10
C ILE A 8 -0.22 -1.22 -7.92
N PHE A 9 -1.20 -0.47 -7.44
CA PHE A 9 -1.17 0.22 -6.16
C PHE A 9 -1.89 -0.60 -5.09
N ILE A 10 -1.20 -0.92 -3.99
CA ILE A 10 -1.80 -1.61 -2.84
C ILE A 10 -2.48 -0.59 -1.91
N SER A 11 -3.78 -0.77 -1.67
CA SER A 11 -4.56 0.03 -0.73
C SER A 11 -5.03 -0.84 0.43
N GLY A 12 -4.80 -0.39 1.65
CA GLY A 12 -5.13 -1.12 2.88
C GLY A 12 -5.03 -0.23 4.10
N MET A 13 -5.56 -0.69 5.23
CA MET A 13 -5.47 0.04 6.50
C MET A 13 -4.00 0.24 6.89
N TYR A 14 -3.59 1.48 7.19
CA TYR A 14 -2.26 1.75 7.78
C TYR A 14 -2.36 1.92 9.30
N ALA A 15 -3.36 2.66 9.77
CA ALA A 15 -3.57 2.95 11.18
C ALA A 15 -3.87 1.69 12.02
N PRO A 16 -3.46 1.66 13.30
CA PRO A 16 -3.76 0.53 14.17
C PRO A 16 -5.28 0.43 14.40
N GLN A 17 -5.78 -0.80 14.47
CA GLN A 17 -7.19 -1.11 14.78
C GLN A 17 -7.24 -2.20 15.87
N PRO A 18 -8.39 -2.43 16.54
CA PRO A 18 -8.49 -3.51 17.52
C PRO A 18 -8.03 -4.84 16.93
N GLY A 19 -6.95 -5.40 17.50
CA GLY A 19 -6.33 -6.64 17.03
C GLY A 19 -5.21 -6.50 15.99
N HIS A 20 -4.91 -5.29 15.51
CA HIS A 20 -3.83 -5.03 14.54
C HIS A 20 -2.99 -3.81 14.93
N SER A 21 -1.67 -3.98 14.95
CA SER A 21 -0.70 -2.88 15.03
C SER A 21 -0.34 -2.36 13.63
N ILE A 22 0.35 -1.22 13.59
CA ILE A 22 0.91 -0.67 12.33
C ILE A 22 1.83 -1.71 11.68
N GLU A 23 2.66 -2.40 12.46
CA GLU A 23 3.58 -3.43 11.98
C GLU A 23 2.83 -4.62 11.37
N SER A 24 1.74 -5.07 12.00
CA SER A 24 0.92 -6.14 11.42
C SER A 24 0.24 -5.72 10.11
N ASN A 25 -0.20 -4.47 10.01
CA ASN A 25 -0.77 -3.94 8.77
C ASN A 25 0.27 -3.84 7.66
N ILE A 26 1.49 -3.40 7.99
CA ILE A 26 2.62 -3.35 7.04
C ILE A 26 2.98 -4.75 6.55
N GLU A 27 3.04 -5.74 7.44
CA GLU A 27 3.34 -7.12 7.05
C GLU A 27 2.23 -7.74 6.20
N GLU A 28 0.96 -7.43 6.46
CA GLU A 28 -0.16 -7.85 5.60
C GLU A 28 -0.07 -7.22 4.20
N ALA A 29 0.16 -5.90 4.12
CA ALA A 29 0.33 -5.21 2.84
C ALA A 29 1.56 -5.71 2.06
N LYS A 30 2.65 -6.04 2.76
CA LYS A 30 3.85 -6.67 2.20
C LYS A 30 3.57 -8.05 1.63
N HIS A 31 2.80 -8.88 2.33
CA HIS A 31 2.42 -10.20 1.85
C HIS A 31 1.70 -10.12 0.50
N TRP A 32 0.71 -9.23 0.37
CA TRP A 32 0.01 -9.01 -0.90
C TRP A 32 0.91 -8.43 -1.98
N ALA A 33 1.78 -7.46 -1.65
CA ALA A 33 2.74 -6.93 -2.60
C ALA A 33 3.67 -8.02 -3.17
N GLN A 34 4.15 -8.93 -2.32
CA GLN A 34 4.95 -10.08 -2.74
C GLN A 34 4.20 -11.00 -3.70
N ILE A 35 2.92 -11.29 -3.41
CA ILE A 35 2.07 -12.10 -4.30
C ILE A 35 1.98 -11.46 -5.69
N PHE A 36 1.68 -10.16 -5.78
CA PHE A 36 1.55 -9.49 -7.07
C PHE A 36 2.88 -9.38 -7.83
N TRP A 37 4.00 -9.19 -7.13
CA TRP A 37 5.33 -9.31 -7.75
C TRP A 37 5.57 -10.70 -8.34
N LEU A 38 5.24 -11.76 -7.60
CA LEU A 38 5.37 -13.15 -8.08
C LEU A 38 4.45 -13.45 -9.27
N MET A 39 3.32 -12.74 -9.39
CA MET A 39 2.42 -12.82 -10.53
C MET A 39 2.91 -12.05 -11.77
N GLY A 40 4.00 -11.28 -11.65
CA GLY A 40 4.62 -10.53 -12.75
C GLY A 40 4.01 -9.14 -12.95
N TYR A 41 3.56 -8.47 -11.89
CA TYR A 41 3.17 -7.05 -11.92
C TYR A 41 4.26 -6.18 -11.32
N THR A 42 4.31 -4.91 -11.73
CA THR A 42 5.01 -3.87 -10.98
C THR A 42 4.11 -3.44 -9.82
N VAL A 43 4.63 -3.34 -8.60
CA VAL A 43 3.80 -3.05 -7.41
C VAL A 43 4.33 -1.88 -6.61
N PHE A 44 3.47 -0.90 -6.35
CA PHE A 44 3.67 0.14 -5.36
C PHE A 44 2.87 -0.18 -4.09
N CYS A 45 3.55 -0.19 -2.95
CA CYS A 45 2.96 -0.43 -1.64
C CYS A 45 3.25 0.75 -0.72
N PRO A 46 2.26 1.64 -0.47
CA PRO A 46 2.40 2.82 0.39
C PRO A 46 2.94 2.46 1.79
N HIS A 47 2.45 1.35 2.36
CA HIS A 47 2.84 0.87 3.68
C HIS A 47 4.33 0.62 3.80
N LEU A 48 4.95 0.07 2.74
CA LEU A 48 6.38 -0.19 2.69
C LEU A 48 7.19 1.05 2.28
N ASN A 49 6.63 1.90 1.41
CA ASN A 49 7.28 3.13 0.97
C ASN A 49 7.49 4.13 2.13
N THR A 50 6.59 4.12 3.11
CA THR A 50 6.59 5.06 4.25
C THR A 50 6.74 4.37 5.61
N ALA A 51 7.14 3.09 5.62
CA ALA A 51 7.34 2.31 6.84
C ALA A 51 8.34 3.02 7.77
N GLY A 52 7.93 3.31 9.00
CA GLY A 52 8.79 3.94 10.00
C GLY A 52 9.00 5.46 9.81
N PHE A 53 8.28 6.12 8.91
CA PHE A 53 8.42 7.58 8.68
C PHE A 53 7.53 8.43 9.61
N LYS A 54 6.96 7.84 10.65
CA LYS A 54 6.06 8.52 11.58
C LYS A 54 6.72 9.78 12.16
N GLY A 55 6.04 10.92 12.01
CA GLY A 55 6.51 12.21 12.51
C GLY A 55 7.56 12.91 11.63
N LEU A 56 7.94 12.34 10.48
CA LEU A 56 8.86 12.99 9.54
C LEU A 56 8.22 14.24 8.88
N VAL A 57 6.96 14.11 8.49
CA VAL A 57 6.10 15.18 7.94
C VAL A 57 4.66 14.95 8.43
N PRO A 58 3.73 15.92 8.28
CA PRO A 58 2.33 15.68 8.61
C PRO A 58 1.77 14.48 7.85
N ASP A 59 0.99 13.61 8.51
CA ASP A 59 0.45 12.37 7.92
C ASP A 59 -0.31 12.62 6.61
N GLN A 60 -1.02 13.75 6.51
CA GLN A 60 -1.72 14.18 5.30
C GLN A 60 -0.82 14.32 4.07
N SER A 61 0.47 14.59 4.28
CA SER A 61 1.47 14.69 3.21
C SER A 61 1.70 13.33 2.57
N PHE A 62 1.73 12.24 3.36
CA PHE A 62 1.84 10.88 2.85
C PHE A 62 0.59 10.50 2.06
N TYR A 63 -0.61 10.72 2.61
CA TYR A 63 -1.86 10.44 1.87
C TYR A 63 -1.94 11.18 0.53
N THR A 64 -1.55 12.46 0.52
CA THR A 64 -1.52 13.26 -0.71
C THR A 64 -0.47 12.76 -1.69
N GLY A 65 0.72 12.35 -1.20
CA GLY A 65 1.78 11.75 -2.00
C GLY A 65 1.34 10.43 -2.63
N ASP A 66 0.76 9.54 -1.83
CA ASP A 66 0.27 8.23 -2.25
C ASP A 66 -0.82 8.34 -3.32
N ILE A 67 -1.79 9.26 -3.16
CA ILE A 67 -2.80 9.53 -4.19
C ILE A 67 -2.16 10.06 -5.47
N ASN A 68 -1.15 10.94 -5.37
CA ASN A 68 -0.45 11.42 -6.55
C ASN A 68 0.30 10.31 -7.28
N ILE A 69 0.90 9.35 -6.56
CA ILE A 69 1.57 8.18 -7.15
C ILE A 69 0.54 7.30 -7.85
N LEU A 70 -0.56 6.96 -7.17
CA LEU A 70 -1.68 6.21 -7.73
C LEU A 70 -2.16 6.82 -9.05
N LEU A 71 -2.49 8.12 -9.06
CA LEU A 71 -3.09 8.77 -10.21
C LEU A 71 -2.13 8.97 -11.40
N ARG A 72 -0.82 8.99 -11.16
CA ARG A 72 0.18 9.32 -12.20
C ARG A 72 0.91 8.10 -12.75
N ALA A 73 0.98 7.02 -11.99
CA ALA A 73 1.89 5.91 -12.29
C ALA A 73 1.28 4.52 -12.11
N CYS A 74 0.04 4.42 -11.62
CA CYS A 74 -0.59 3.12 -11.40
C CYS A 74 -1.81 2.92 -12.30
N ASP A 75 -1.97 1.70 -12.82
CA ASP A 75 -3.08 1.32 -13.68
C ASP A 75 -4.26 0.77 -12.88
N ILE A 76 -3.96 0.12 -11.75
CA ILE A 76 -4.92 -0.61 -10.93
C ILE A 76 -4.70 -0.29 -9.46
N LEU A 77 -5.77 0.01 -8.74
CA LEU A 77 -5.79 -0.02 -7.28
C LEU A 77 -6.34 -1.37 -6.82
N VAL A 78 -5.61 -2.04 -5.95
CA VAL A 78 -6.05 -3.26 -5.27
C VAL A 78 -6.28 -2.94 -3.80
N GLU A 79 -7.53 -3.12 -3.37
CA GLU A 79 -7.91 -3.06 -1.97
C GLU A 79 -7.66 -4.43 -1.32
N ILE A 80 -6.75 -4.49 -0.35
CA ILE A 80 -6.48 -5.73 0.40
C ILE A 80 -7.55 -5.92 1.50
N PRO A 81 -7.77 -7.16 1.98
CA PRO A 81 -8.77 -7.45 3.00
C PRO A 81 -8.68 -6.55 4.24
N ASN A 82 -9.80 -6.43 4.95
CA ASN A 82 -9.97 -5.59 6.15
C ASN A 82 -9.99 -4.06 5.90
N PHE A 83 -10.09 -3.61 4.65
CA PHE A 83 -10.28 -2.20 4.31
C PHE A 83 -11.64 -1.63 4.74
N SER A 84 -12.69 -2.44 4.87
CA SER A 84 -14.06 -2.01 5.22
C SER A 84 -14.25 -1.43 6.63
N LYS A 85 -13.15 -1.23 7.38
CA LYS A 85 -13.10 -0.48 8.64
C LYS A 85 -12.27 0.80 8.57
N SER A 86 -11.69 1.11 7.40
CA SER A 86 -10.88 2.29 7.14
C SER A 86 -11.81 3.45 6.79
N THR A 87 -12.32 4.13 7.81
CA THR A 87 -12.95 5.45 7.69
C THR A 87 -11.93 6.56 7.89
#